data_AF-A0A0F4JJB4-F1
#
_entry.id   AF-A0A0F4JJB4-F1
#
_cell.length_a   1.000
_cell.length_b   1.000
_cell.length_c   1.000
_cell.angle_alpha   90.00
_cell.angle_beta   90.00
_cell.angle_gamma   90.00
#
_symmetry.space_group_name_H-M   'P 1'
#
loop_
_entity.id
_entity.type
_entity.pdbx_description
1 polymer ?
#
loop_
_entity_poly.entity_id
_entity_poly.type
_entity_poly.pdbx_seq_one_letter_code
_entity_poly.pdbx_strand_id
1 'polypeptide(L)'
;RRLLAIGEDAASARDLARPQIALYVGGMGAPGRNFYNDLAVAYGYEEEARKIQELYLSGRKRDAAAAVPDEFCEFMTLCGPEGYVRERVEAFREAGVTMLNVTPVGPEPARLIETVKSWL
;
A
#
# COMPACT_ATOMS: atom_id res chain seq x y z
N ARG A 1 -4.77 -5.26 4.42
CA ARG A 1 -4.34 -6.30 3.46
C ARG A 1 -3.32 -5.67 2.53
N ARG A 2 -2.09 -6.18 2.45
CA ARG A 2 -0.99 -5.59 1.65
C ARG A 2 -0.79 -6.38 0.36
N LEU A 3 -0.54 -5.68 -0.76
CA LEU A 3 -0.08 -6.33 -1.98
C LEU A 3 1.30 -6.97 -1.72
N LEU A 4 1.51 -8.19 -2.21
CA LEU A 4 2.76 -8.93 -2.06
C LEU A 4 3.26 -9.37 -3.43
N ALA A 5 4.48 -8.97 -3.79
CA ALA A 5 5.17 -9.46 -4.99
C ALA A 5 6.68 -9.55 -4.69
N ILE A 6 7.33 -10.64 -5.07
CA ILE A 6 8.76 -10.84 -4.86
C ILE A 6 9.44 -11.08 -6.19
N GLY A 7 10.48 -10.31 -6.49
CA GLY A 7 11.25 -10.38 -7.73
C GLY A 7 11.96 -9.05 -8.04
N GLU A 8 12.93 -9.09 -8.96
CA GLU A 8 13.71 -7.91 -9.37
C GLU A 8 12.82 -6.79 -9.95
N ASP A 9 11.75 -7.15 -10.65
CA ASP A 9 10.78 -6.23 -11.27
C ASP A 9 9.51 -6.00 -10.44
N ALA A 10 9.41 -6.65 -9.27
CA ALA A 10 8.19 -6.67 -8.46
C ALA A 10 7.79 -5.29 -7.92
N ALA A 11 8.72 -4.33 -7.87
CA ALA A 11 8.42 -2.94 -7.52
C ALA A 11 7.36 -2.32 -8.46
N SER A 12 7.30 -2.73 -9.73
CA SER A 12 6.27 -2.27 -10.67
C SER A 12 4.84 -2.65 -10.24
N ALA A 13 4.68 -3.73 -9.47
CA ALA A 13 3.37 -4.17 -8.98
C ALA A 13 2.76 -3.17 -7.96
N ARG A 14 3.56 -2.29 -7.36
CA ARG A 14 3.11 -1.27 -6.38
C ARG A 14 2.00 -0.38 -6.96
N ASP A 15 2.04 -0.10 -8.27
CA ASP A 15 1.04 0.73 -8.95
C ASP A 15 -0.38 0.14 -8.89
N LEU A 16 -0.50 -1.19 -8.75
CA LEU A 16 -1.79 -1.85 -8.58
C LEU A 16 -2.49 -1.43 -7.27
N ALA A 17 -1.76 -0.88 -6.30
CA ALA A 17 -2.32 -0.39 -5.05
C ALA A 17 -2.94 1.01 -5.17
N ARG A 18 -2.56 1.83 -6.17
CA ARG A 18 -2.99 3.23 -6.29
C ARG A 18 -4.51 3.43 -6.28
N PRO A 19 -5.32 2.66 -7.04
CA PRO A 19 -6.77 2.86 -7.04
C PRO A 19 -7.39 2.59 -5.67
N GLN A 20 -6.87 1.61 -4.93
CA GLN A 20 -7.33 1.28 -3.60
C GLN A 20 -6.92 2.35 -2.59
N ILE A 21 -5.67 2.83 -2.63
CA ILE A 21 -5.20 3.91 -1.77
C ILE A 21 -6.02 5.18 -2.02
N ALA A 22 -6.25 5.56 -3.29
CA ALA A 22 -7.06 6.72 -3.63
C ALA A 22 -8.50 6.62 -3.15
N LEU A 23 -9.13 5.43 -3.23
CA LEU A 23 -10.44 5.19 -2.64
C LEU A 23 -10.42 5.42 -1.13
N TYR A 24 -9.43 4.91 -0.42
CA TYR A 24 -9.38 4.99 1.04
C TYR A 24 -9.12 6.43 1.49
N VAL A 25 -8.05 7.02 1.00
CA VAL A 25 -7.63 8.39 1.33
C VAL A 25 -8.64 9.43 0.85
N GLY A 26 -9.30 9.21 -0.30
CA GLY A 26 -10.18 10.21 -0.90
C GLY A 26 -11.68 9.96 -0.79
N GLY A 27 -12.12 8.70 -0.77
CA GLY A 27 -13.52 8.33 -0.98
C GLY A 27 -14.23 7.64 0.19
N MET A 28 -13.52 7.20 1.24
CA MET A 28 -14.12 6.46 2.36
C MET A 28 -14.78 7.35 3.42
N GLY A 29 -14.71 8.68 3.26
CA GLY A 29 -15.33 9.63 4.16
C GLY A 29 -15.47 11.02 3.57
N ALA A 30 -16.26 11.86 4.23
CA ALA A 30 -16.42 13.26 3.85
C ALA A 30 -15.17 14.08 4.23
N PRO A 31 -14.97 15.29 3.65
CA PRO A 31 -13.93 16.20 4.10
C PRO A 31 -14.02 16.48 5.61
N GLY A 32 -12.89 16.38 6.32
CA GLY A 32 -12.81 16.49 7.78
C GLY A 32 -13.42 15.32 8.57
N ARG A 33 -13.92 14.28 7.88
CA ARG A 33 -14.45 13.05 8.46
C ARG A 33 -14.05 11.84 7.62
N ASN A 34 -12.74 11.72 7.34
CA ASN A 34 -12.16 10.56 6.68
C ASN A 34 -10.91 10.10 7.42
N PHE A 35 -11.06 9.06 8.24
CA PHE A 35 -9.98 8.47 9.03
C PHE A 35 -8.73 8.12 8.20
N TYR A 36 -8.90 7.62 6.97
CA TYR A 36 -7.76 7.25 6.12
C TYR A 36 -7.04 8.47 5.54
N ASN A 37 -7.77 9.57 5.36
CA ASN A 37 -7.17 10.85 5.00
C ASN A 37 -6.34 11.38 6.17
N ASP A 38 -6.93 11.40 7.37
CA ASP A 38 -6.25 11.83 8.60
C ASP A 38 -4.99 11.00 8.87
N LEU A 39 -5.03 9.69 8.58
CA LEU A 39 -3.86 8.82 8.70
C LEU A 39 -2.76 9.17 7.68
N ALA A 40 -3.12 9.49 6.44
CA ALA A 40 -2.15 9.93 5.43
C ALA A 40 -1.50 11.26 5.83
N VAL A 41 -2.26 12.20 6.39
CA VAL A 41 -1.74 13.44 6.99
C VAL A 41 -0.76 13.14 8.12
N ALA A 42 -1.11 12.22 9.04
CA ALA A 42 -0.23 11.82 10.14
C ALA A 42 1.07 11.16 9.68
N TYR A 43 1.09 10.58 8.48
CA TYR A 43 2.29 10.05 7.83
C TYR A 43 3.09 11.12 7.04
N GLY A 44 2.64 12.38 7.04
CA GLY A 44 3.34 13.49 6.40
C GLY A 44 2.86 13.82 4.98
N TYR A 45 1.77 13.21 4.51
CA TYR A 45 1.23 13.41 3.14
C TYR A 45 0.03 14.36 3.12
N GLU A 46 0.09 15.50 3.82
CA GLU A 46 -1.05 16.40 4.00
C GLU A 46 -1.60 16.95 2.66
N GLU A 47 -0.70 17.50 1.83
CA GLU A 47 -1.09 18.08 0.54
C GLU A 47 -1.61 17.02 -0.43
N GLU A 48 -0.97 15.85 -0.46
CA GLU A 48 -1.39 14.74 -1.30
C GLU A 48 -2.72 14.17 -0.85
N ALA A 49 -2.93 14.02 0.46
CA ALA A 49 -4.20 13.55 1.02
C ALA A 49 -5.36 14.50 0.64
N ARG A 50 -5.15 15.82 0.77
CA ARG A 50 -6.13 16.83 0.35
C ARG A 50 -6.43 16.73 -1.14
N LYS A 51 -5.39 16.68 -1.98
CA LYS A 51 -5.51 16.59 -3.44
C LYS A 51 -6.23 15.30 -3.89
N ILE A 52 -5.87 14.16 -3.31
CA ILE A 52 -6.49 12.87 -3.60
C ILE A 52 -7.99 12.93 -3.25
N GLN A 53 -8.36 13.48 -2.09
CA GLN A 53 -9.75 13.60 -1.68
C GLN A 53 -10.56 14.53 -2.60
N GLU A 54 -10.02 15.68 -2.96
CA GLU A 54 -10.66 16.60 -3.91
C GLU A 54 -10.93 15.92 -5.27
N LEU A 55 -9.91 15.26 -5.84
CA LEU A 55 -10.04 14.56 -7.11
C LEU A 55 -11.01 13.38 -7.02
N TYR A 56 -10.99 12.63 -5.92
CA TYR A 56 -11.87 11.47 -5.77
C TYR A 56 -13.34 11.88 -5.63
N LEU A 57 -13.64 12.89 -4.80
CA LEU A 57 -14.99 13.39 -4.57
C LEU A 57 -15.56 14.15 -5.77
N SER A 58 -14.70 14.75 -6.62
CA SER A 58 -15.11 15.31 -7.92
C SER A 58 -15.32 14.25 -9.01
N GLY A 59 -15.20 12.96 -8.70
CA GLY A 59 -15.37 11.86 -9.64
C GLY A 59 -14.16 11.57 -10.53
N ARG A 60 -13.07 12.34 -10.39
CA ARG A 60 -11.81 12.18 -11.14
C ARG A 60 -10.93 11.07 -10.54
N LYS A 61 -11.47 9.86 -10.46
CA LYS A 61 -10.83 8.71 -9.77
C LYS A 61 -9.46 8.33 -10.34
N ARG A 62 -9.26 8.46 -11.66
CA ARG A 62 -7.96 8.18 -12.29
C ARG A 62 -6.90 9.19 -11.86
N ASP A 63 -7.27 10.46 -11.84
CA ASP A 63 -6.37 11.53 -11.41
C ASP A 63 -6.08 11.43 -9.89
N ALA A 64 -7.08 11.02 -9.10
CA ALA A 64 -6.88 10.73 -7.68
C ALA A 64 -5.88 9.58 -7.47
N ALA A 65 -5.95 8.50 -8.27
CA ALA A 65 -4.98 7.41 -8.22
C ALA A 65 -3.58 7.86 -8.66
N ALA A 66 -3.48 8.71 -9.69
CA ALA A 66 -2.22 9.29 -10.14
C ALA A 66 -1.61 10.27 -9.13
N ALA A 67 -2.43 10.87 -8.25
CA ALA A 67 -1.97 11.76 -7.18
C ALA A 67 -1.42 11.02 -5.95
N VAL A 68 -1.56 9.69 -5.87
CA VAL A 68 -0.94 8.89 -4.81
C VAL A 68 0.58 8.87 -5.03
N PRO A 69 1.42 9.22 -4.05
CA PRO A 69 2.88 9.16 -4.20
C PRO A 69 3.42 7.73 -4.31
N ASP A 70 4.54 7.59 -5.03
CA ASP A 70 5.23 6.31 -5.20
C ASP A 70 5.72 5.74 -3.86
N GLU A 71 6.29 6.60 -3.01
CA GLU A 71 6.73 6.24 -1.65
C GLU A 71 5.57 5.74 -0.79
N PHE A 72 4.37 6.31 -0.97
CA PHE A 72 3.20 5.85 -0.21
C PHE A 72 2.74 4.46 -0.70
N CYS A 73 2.80 4.20 -2.01
CA CYS A 73 2.58 2.86 -2.57
C CYS A 73 3.62 1.86 -2.05
N GLU A 74 4.89 2.25 -1.99
CA GLU A 74 5.97 1.42 -1.42
C GLU A 74 5.72 1.10 0.06
N PHE A 75 5.36 2.11 0.86
CA PHE A 75 5.07 1.93 2.27
C PHE A 75 3.87 0.99 2.52
N MET A 76 2.83 1.10 1.68
CA MET A 76 1.59 0.34 1.83
C MET A 76 1.64 -1.08 1.25
N THR A 77 2.72 -1.45 0.57
CA THR A 77 2.87 -2.77 -0.08
C THR A 77 4.12 -3.53 0.40
N LEU A 78 4.22 -4.79 0.00
CA LEU A 78 5.36 -5.68 0.18
C LEU A 78 5.81 -6.17 -1.20
N CYS A 79 6.29 -5.23 -2.01
CA CYS A 79 6.63 -5.47 -3.41
C CYS A 79 8.08 -5.06 -3.70
N GLY A 80 8.93 -6.01 -4.11
CA GLY A 80 10.33 -5.76 -4.45
C GLY A 80 11.18 -7.02 -4.45
N PRO A 81 12.52 -6.89 -4.49
CA PRO A 81 13.44 -8.02 -4.38
C PRO A 81 13.26 -8.77 -3.06
N GLU A 82 13.68 -10.05 -3.01
CA GLU A 82 13.48 -10.90 -1.83
C GLU A 82 14.06 -10.29 -0.55
N GLY A 83 15.30 -9.79 -0.61
CA GLY A 83 15.96 -9.15 0.54
C GLY A 83 15.16 -7.97 1.09
N TYR A 84 14.66 -7.10 0.21
CA TYR A 84 13.83 -5.95 0.60
C TYR A 84 12.54 -6.38 1.31
N VAL A 85 11.85 -7.40 0.77
CA VAL A 85 10.60 -7.87 1.39
C VAL A 85 10.88 -8.57 2.72
N ARG A 86 11.97 -9.35 2.80
CA ARG A 86 12.41 -10.02 4.03
C ARG A 86 12.70 -9.02 5.15
N GLU A 87 13.51 -7.99 4.88
CA GLU A 87 13.83 -6.94 5.87
C GLU A 87 12.56 -6.28 6.43
N ARG A 88 11.57 -6.02 5.59
CA ARG A 88 10.28 -5.43 6.03
C ARG A 88 9.44 -6.39 6.86
N VAL A 89 9.43 -7.68 6.51
CA VAL A 89 8.72 -8.70 7.28
C VAL A 89 9.38 -8.88 8.65
N GLU A 90 10.72 -8.89 8.70
CA GLU A 90 11.49 -8.94 9.95
C GLU A 90 11.23 -7.71 10.81
N ALA A 91 11.19 -6.51 10.24
CA ALA A 91 10.83 -5.29 10.97
C ALA A 91 9.40 -5.36 11.55
N PHE A 92 8.43 -5.95 10.84
CA PHE A 92 7.09 -6.18 11.40
C PHE A 92 7.12 -7.19 12.55
N ARG A 93 7.88 -8.28 12.41
CA ARG A 93 8.04 -9.29 13.46
C ARG A 93 8.67 -8.68 14.71
N GLU A 94 9.71 -7.86 14.57
CA GLU A 94 10.35 -7.14 15.68
C GLU A 94 9.41 -6.13 16.34
N ALA A 95 8.51 -5.51 15.57
CA ALA A 95 7.44 -4.67 16.11
C ALA A 95 6.30 -5.45 16.79
N GLY A 96 6.42 -6.79 16.91
CA GLY A 96 5.45 -7.65 17.59
C GLY A 96 4.28 -8.12 16.72
N VAL A 97 4.35 -7.97 15.40
CA VAL A 97 3.32 -8.49 14.49
C VAL A 97 3.39 -10.02 14.43
N THR A 98 2.26 -10.68 14.75
CA THR A 98 2.13 -12.15 14.71
C THR A 98 1.33 -12.65 13.50
N MET A 99 0.67 -11.75 12.77
CA MET A 99 -0.16 -12.10 11.62
C MET A 99 -0.07 -11.04 10.52
N LEU A 100 0.31 -11.46 9.31
CA LEU A 100 0.31 -10.62 8.11
C LEU A 100 -0.78 -11.05 7.13
N ASN A 101 -1.65 -10.12 6.74
CA ASN A 101 -2.67 -10.34 5.71
C ASN A 101 -2.19 -9.76 4.37
N VAL A 102 -1.91 -10.65 3.41
CA VAL A 102 -1.32 -10.30 2.11
C VAL A 102 -2.23 -10.70 0.93
N THR A 103 -2.07 -10.01 -0.18
CA THR A 103 -2.59 -10.36 -1.51
C THR A 103 -1.40 -10.67 -2.41
N PRO A 104 -1.07 -11.95 -2.65
CA PRO A 104 0.03 -12.30 -3.55
C PRO A 104 -0.29 -11.93 -5.02
N VAL A 105 0.71 -11.40 -5.71
CA VAL A 105 0.70 -11.07 -7.13
C VAL A 105 1.91 -11.73 -7.77
N GLY A 106 1.67 -12.53 -8.81
CA GLY A 106 2.70 -13.26 -9.52
C GLY A 106 2.21 -14.63 -10.01
N PRO A 107 3.07 -15.39 -10.71
CA PRO A 107 2.71 -16.66 -11.32
C PRO A 107 2.50 -17.79 -10.30
N GLU A 108 3.16 -17.73 -9.13
CA GLU A 108 3.06 -18.74 -8.08
C GLU A 108 2.59 -18.15 -6.72
N PRO A 109 1.31 -17.74 -6.58
CA PRO A 109 0.81 -17.06 -5.37
C PRO A 109 0.99 -17.86 -4.07
N ALA A 110 0.79 -19.18 -4.11
CA ALA A 110 0.96 -20.05 -2.95
C ALA A 110 2.41 -20.10 -2.47
N ARG A 111 3.37 -20.12 -3.40
CA ARG A 111 4.80 -20.12 -3.09
C ARG A 111 5.23 -18.82 -2.42
N LEU A 112 4.73 -17.67 -2.88
CA LEU A 112 5.00 -16.37 -2.24
C LEU A 112 4.53 -16.34 -0.79
N ILE A 113 3.35 -16.92 -0.51
CA ILE A 113 2.83 -17.02 0.86
C ILE A 113 3.72 -17.91 1.72
N GLU A 114 4.09 -19.10 1.24
CA GLU A 114 4.97 -20.02 2.00
C GLU A 114 6.35 -19.40 2.27
N THR A 115 6.93 -18.68 1.29
CA THR A 115 8.18 -17.93 1.46
C THR A 115 8.06 -16.92 2.61
N VAL A 116 7.07 -16.02 2.57
CA VAL A 116 6.90 -14.98 3.60
C VAL A 116 6.56 -15.58 4.96
N LYS A 117 5.78 -16.65 4.99
CA LYS A 117 5.43 -17.38 6.22
C LYS A 117 6.66 -17.98 6.91
N SER A 118 7.70 -18.35 6.17
CA SER A 118 8.96 -18.83 6.74
C SER A 118 9.80 -17.76 7.45
N TRP A 119 9.42 -16.47 7.33
CA TRP A 119 10.15 -15.33 7.91
C TRP A 119 9.46 -14.71 9.14
N LEU A 120 8.20 -15.08 9.41
CA LEU A 120 7.44 -14.66 10.59
C LEU A 120 7.73 -15.59 11.78
#